data_AF-A0AAN6JU85-F1
#
_entry.id   AF-A0AAN6JU85-F1
#
_cell.length_a   1.000
_cell.length_b   1.000
_cell.length_c   1.000
_cell.angle_alpha   90.00
_cell.angle_beta   90.00
_cell.angle_gamma   90.00
#
_symmetry.space_group_name_H-M   'P 1'
#
loop_
_entity.id
_entity.type
_entity.pdbx_description
1 polymer ?
#
loop_
_entity_poly.entity_id
_entity_poly.type
_entity_poly.pdbx_seq_one_letter_code
_entity_poly.pdbx_strand_id
1 'polypeptide(L)'
;MTSDGGHQPPQDVAASQAPPEDDIAMLFTALHQRMVQSGDWNRVLTTLRRMLEDCGYEETLQKFAAEQAREQERLQLGPLLAVLSPYAKENLPAHVRDHIGALIRDFLDRNVEDANPEDEAEA
;
A
#
# COMPACT_ATOMS: atom_id res chain seq x y z
N MET A 1 -32.24 36.79 -47.35
CA MET A 1 -32.51 35.78 -46.30
C MET A 1 -31.32 34.86 -46.29
N THR A 2 -30.30 35.21 -45.52
CA THR A 2 -28.97 34.58 -45.55
C THR A 2 -28.55 34.24 -44.13
N SER A 3 -28.20 32.97 -43.96
CA SER A 3 -27.32 32.37 -42.96
C SER A 3 -27.67 32.53 -41.48
N ASP A 4 -28.31 31.48 -40.95
CA ASP A 4 -28.35 31.12 -39.53
C ASP A 4 -26.97 30.59 -39.11
N GLY A 5 -26.21 31.44 -38.42
CA GLY A 5 -24.94 31.10 -37.80
C GLY A 5 -25.16 30.68 -36.35
N GLY A 6 -25.54 29.41 -36.14
CA GLY A 6 -25.70 28.80 -34.83
C GLY A 6 -24.40 28.17 -34.33
N HIS A 7 -23.72 28.91 -33.46
CA HIS A 7 -22.61 28.54 -32.58
C HIS A 7 -22.64 27.08 -32.08
N GLN A 8 -21.61 26.29 -32.43
CA GLN A 8 -21.33 25.00 -31.80
C GLN A 8 -20.37 25.24 -30.61
N PRO A 9 -20.72 24.84 -29.37
CA PRO A 9 -19.80 25.00 -28.26
C PRO A 9 -18.62 24.01 -28.41
N PRO A 10 -17.40 24.39 -28.00
CA PRO A 10 -16.25 23.50 -28.04
C PRO A 10 -16.44 22.38 -27.01
N GLN A 11 -16.57 21.14 -27.49
CA GLN A 11 -16.43 19.94 -26.70
C GLN A 11 -14.95 19.59 -26.62
N ASP A 12 -14.21 20.30 -25.77
CA ASP A 12 -12.86 19.90 -25.36
C ASP A 12 -12.63 20.38 -23.93
N VAL A 13 -13.34 19.72 -23.00
CA VAL A 13 -12.89 19.65 -21.62
C VAL A 13 -12.17 18.32 -21.48
N ALA A 14 -10.85 18.39 -21.60
CA ALA A 14 -9.93 17.35 -21.19
C ALA A 14 -10.25 16.96 -19.74
N ALA A 15 -11.05 15.91 -19.58
CA ALA A 15 -11.12 15.20 -18.33
C ALA A 15 -9.80 14.44 -18.23
N SER A 16 -8.88 14.90 -17.37
CA SER A 16 -7.84 14.04 -16.82
C SER A 16 -8.53 12.83 -16.18
N GLN A 17 -8.68 11.76 -16.95
CA GLN A 17 -9.28 10.52 -16.48
C GLN A 17 -8.25 9.89 -15.54
N ALA A 18 -8.54 9.96 -14.23
CA ALA A 18 -7.90 9.04 -13.29
C ALA A 18 -8.13 7.61 -13.81
N PRO A 19 -7.14 6.71 -13.74
CA PRO A 19 -7.32 5.34 -14.19
C PRO A 19 -8.50 4.70 -13.46
N PRO A 20 -9.32 3.89 -14.15
CA PRO A 20 -10.44 3.19 -13.50
C PRO A 20 -9.89 2.32 -12.36
N GLU A 21 -10.61 2.26 -11.24
CA GLU A 21 -10.15 1.60 -10.00
C GLU A 21 -9.69 0.13 -10.23
N ASP A 22 -10.28 -0.54 -11.21
CA ASP A 22 -9.93 -1.90 -11.62
C ASP A 22 -8.50 -2.01 -12.18
N ASP A 23 -8.01 -1.01 -12.91
CA ASP A 23 -6.66 -1.01 -13.48
C ASP A 23 -5.60 -0.90 -12.38
N ILE A 24 -5.86 -0.10 -11.34
CA ILE A 24 -4.97 0.02 -10.17
C ILE A 24 -4.92 -1.30 -9.40
N ALA A 25 -6.07 -1.96 -9.18
CA ALA A 25 -6.13 -3.24 -8.49
C ALA A 25 -5.41 -4.36 -9.26
N MET A 26 -5.53 -4.37 -10.59
CA MET A 26 -4.82 -5.30 -11.46
C MET A 26 -3.31 -5.03 -11.44
N LEU A 27 -2.88 -3.77 -11.53
CA LEU A 27 -1.47 -3.38 -11.44
C LEU A 27 -0.87 -3.78 -10.09
N PHE A 28 -1.55 -3.49 -8.99
CA PHE A 28 -1.15 -3.91 -7.65
C PHE A 28 -0.95 -5.44 -7.58
N THR A 29 -1.91 -6.19 -8.10
CA THR A 29 -1.85 -7.66 -8.11
C THR A 29 -0.65 -8.16 -8.92
N ALA A 30 -0.41 -7.58 -10.11
CA ALA A 30 0.71 -7.95 -10.97
C ALA A 30 2.07 -7.66 -10.31
N LEU A 31 2.22 -6.48 -9.70
CA LEU A 31 3.44 -6.08 -8.98
C LEU A 31 3.68 -6.98 -7.77
N HIS A 32 2.65 -7.27 -6.98
CA HIS A 32 2.76 -8.19 -5.85
C HIS A 32 3.18 -9.59 -6.31
N GLN A 33 2.59 -10.13 -7.38
CA GLN A 33 2.98 -11.43 -7.94
C GLN A 33 4.45 -11.43 -8.37
N ARG A 34 4.92 -10.36 -9.03
CA ARG A 34 6.33 -10.23 -9.41
C ARG A 34 7.26 -10.20 -8.18
N MET A 35 6.87 -9.50 -7.13
CA MET A 35 7.62 -9.42 -5.87
C MET A 35 7.69 -10.78 -5.16
N VAL A 36 6.64 -11.59 -5.24
CA VAL A 36 6.65 -12.97 -4.73
C VAL A 36 7.57 -13.86 -5.57
N GLN A 37 7.46 -13.83 -6.89
CA GLN A 37 8.22 -14.70 -7.81
C GLN A 37 9.73 -14.42 -7.79
N SER A 38 10.12 -13.17 -7.64
CA SER A 38 11.53 -12.74 -7.48
C SER A 38 12.12 -13.07 -6.10
N GLY A 39 11.26 -13.37 -5.11
CA GLY A 39 11.66 -13.57 -3.72
C GLY A 39 11.87 -12.28 -2.92
N ASP A 40 11.69 -11.10 -3.54
CA ASP A 40 11.77 -9.80 -2.87
C ASP A 40 10.73 -9.67 -1.76
N TRP A 41 9.55 -10.26 -1.94
CA TRP A 41 8.50 -10.28 -0.91
C TRP A 41 8.97 -11.02 0.35
N ASN A 42 9.58 -12.19 0.18
CA ASN A 42 10.10 -12.96 1.30
C ASN A 42 11.28 -12.24 1.98
N ARG A 43 12.12 -11.55 1.22
CA ARG A 43 13.20 -10.71 1.79
C ARG A 43 12.63 -9.58 2.64
N VAL A 44 11.65 -8.83 2.13
CA VAL A 44 10.99 -7.76 2.88
C VAL A 44 10.33 -8.28 4.15
N LEU A 45 9.61 -9.41 4.08
CA LEU A 45 9.01 -10.03 5.26
C LEU A 45 10.06 -10.50 6.29
N THR A 46 11.17 -11.07 5.84
CA THR A 46 12.25 -11.53 6.71
C THR A 46 12.91 -10.34 7.42
N THR A 47 13.20 -9.26 6.68
CA THR A 47 13.74 -8.02 7.25
C THR A 47 12.78 -7.40 8.25
N LEU A 48 11.48 -7.33 7.93
CA LEU A 48 10.46 -6.81 8.84
C LEU A 48 10.45 -7.58 10.15
N ARG A 49 10.34 -8.92 10.10
CA ARG A 49 10.32 -9.78 11.30
C ARG A 49 11.55 -9.55 12.18
N ARG A 50 12.74 -9.58 11.57
CA ARG A 50 13.99 -9.35 12.28
C ARG A 50 14.03 -7.97 12.95
N MET A 51 13.60 -6.91 12.25
CA MET A 51 13.59 -5.57 12.83
C MET A 51 12.60 -5.47 14.00
N LEU A 52 11.43 -6.10 13.91
CA LEU A 52 10.44 -6.12 15.00
C LEU A 52 10.96 -6.89 16.22
N GLU A 53 11.68 -7.99 16.00
CA GLU A 53 12.36 -8.73 17.06
C GLU A 53 13.49 -7.89 17.69
N ASP A 54 14.41 -7.37 16.87
CA ASP A 54 15.60 -6.62 17.31
C ASP A 54 15.25 -5.35 18.11
N CYS A 55 14.14 -4.69 17.78
CA CYS A 55 13.66 -3.51 18.53
C CYS A 55 12.75 -3.84 19.73
N GLY A 56 12.50 -5.12 20.02
CA GLY A 56 11.66 -5.56 21.13
C GLY A 56 10.17 -5.32 20.93
N TYR A 57 9.73 -5.06 19.70
CA TYR A 57 8.33 -4.81 19.39
C TYR A 57 7.46 -6.05 19.60
N GLU A 58 7.94 -7.22 19.20
CA GLU A 58 7.19 -8.48 19.40
C GLU A 58 6.91 -8.75 20.88
N GLU A 59 7.90 -8.51 21.76
CA GLU A 59 7.72 -8.65 23.21
C GLU A 59 6.71 -7.64 23.77
N THR A 60 6.76 -6.39 23.26
CA THR A 60 5.84 -5.33 23.68
C THR A 60 4.40 -5.69 23.30
N LEU A 61 4.19 -6.15 22.06
CA LEU A 61 2.88 -6.59 21.59
C LEU A 61 2.39 -7.83 22.36
N GLN A 62 3.29 -8.77 22.67
CA GLN A 62 2.95 -9.95 23.48
C GLN A 62 2.54 -9.58 24.91
N LYS A 63 3.24 -8.62 25.55
CA LYS A 63 2.87 -8.12 26.88
C LYS A 63 1.48 -7.47 26.85
N PHE A 64 1.23 -6.61 25.88
CA PHE A 64 -0.08 -5.99 25.69
C PHE A 64 -1.18 -7.05 25.45
N ALA A 65 -0.92 -8.06 24.62
CA ALA A 65 -1.85 -9.17 24.40
C ALA A 65 -2.14 -9.96 25.68
N ALA A 66 -1.13 -10.20 26.52
CA ALA A 66 -1.31 -10.89 27.79
C ALA A 66 -2.13 -10.06 28.78
N GLU A 67 -1.98 -8.73 28.78
CA GLU A 67 -2.82 -7.82 29.59
C GLU A 67 -4.27 -7.86 29.14
N GLN A 68 -4.53 -7.69 27.84
CA GLN A 68 -5.87 -7.75 27.27
C GLN A 68 -6.54 -9.13 27.47
N ALA A 69 -5.77 -10.21 27.39
CA ALA A 69 -6.27 -11.55 27.66
C ALA A 69 -6.69 -11.75 29.13
N ARG A 70 -6.00 -11.12 30.09
CA ARG A 70 -6.33 -11.21 31.52
C ARG A 70 -7.60 -10.45 31.89
N GLU A 71 -7.93 -9.41 31.14
CA GLU A 71 -9.17 -8.64 31.33
C GLU A 71 -10.42 -9.40 30.86
N GLN A 72 -10.24 -10.46 30.06
CA GLN A 72 -11.35 -11.30 29.61
C GLN A 72 -11.72 -12.35 30.66
N GLU A 73 -12.97 -12.34 31.12
CA GLU A 73 -13.54 -13.40 31.97
C GLU A 73 -13.45 -14.78 31.28
N ARG A 74 -13.62 -14.80 29.96
CA ARG A 74 -13.41 -15.97 29.10
C ARG A 74 -12.60 -15.58 27.89
N LEU A 75 -11.42 -16.18 27.74
CA LEU A 75 -10.51 -15.92 26.63
C LEU A 75 -11.15 -16.24 25.27
N GLN A 76 -11.20 -15.26 24.39
CA GLN A 76 -11.72 -15.37 23.04
C GLN A 76 -10.79 -14.67 22.04
N LEU A 77 -10.38 -15.40 21.00
CA LEU A 77 -9.43 -14.90 20.00
C LEU A 77 -9.98 -13.73 19.19
N GLY A 78 -11.26 -13.78 18.76
CA GLY A 78 -11.86 -12.74 17.93
C GLY A 78 -11.82 -11.35 18.58
N PRO A 79 -12.37 -11.19 19.81
CA PRO A 79 -12.28 -9.93 20.56
C PRO A 79 -10.83 -9.50 20.83
N LEU A 80 -9.93 -10.44 21.12
CA LEU A 80 -8.52 -10.12 21.35
C LEU A 80 -7.87 -9.55 20.07
N LEU A 81 -8.09 -10.18 18.91
CA LEU A 81 -7.59 -9.68 17.63
C LEU A 81 -8.18 -8.32 17.24
N ALA A 82 -9.44 -8.05 17.61
CA ALA A 82 -10.07 -6.75 17.35
C ALA A 82 -9.37 -5.59 18.07
N VAL A 83 -8.78 -5.85 19.24
CA VAL A 83 -7.99 -4.86 20.00
C VAL A 83 -6.52 -4.86 19.57
N LEU A 84 -5.94 -6.04 19.34
CA LEU A 84 -4.52 -6.17 18.98
C LEU A 84 -4.20 -5.64 17.59
N SER A 85 -5.08 -5.84 16.61
CA SER A 85 -4.84 -5.42 15.22
C SER A 85 -4.65 -3.90 15.06
N PRO A 86 -5.52 -3.02 15.60
CA PRO A 86 -5.30 -1.58 15.54
C PRO A 86 -4.08 -1.16 16.36
N TYR A 87 -3.93 -1.67 17.60
CA TYR A 87 -2.77 -1.37 18.44
C TYR A 87 -1.45 -1.71 17.72
N ALA A 88 -1.39 -2.88 17.06
CA ALA A 88 -0.20 -3.34 16.35
C ALA A 88 0.14 -2.48 15.11
N LYS A 89 -0.84 -1.80 14.52
CA LYS A 89 -0.60 -0.90 13.36
C LYS A 89 -0.18 0.50 13.82
N GLU A 90 -0.79 0.99 14.89
CA GLU A 90 -0.57 2.32 15.44
C GLU A 90 0.77 2.43 16.17
N ASN A 91 1.18 1.37 16.88
CA ASN A 91 2.40 1.35 17.67
C ASN A 91 3.61 0.77 16.92
N LEU A 92 3.47 0.45 15.64
CA LEU A 92 4.59 0.00 14.82
C LEU A 92 5.68 1.10 14.77
N PRO A 93 6.93 0.81 15.18
CA PRO A 93 7.97 1.81 15.27
C PRO A 93 8.26 2.50 13.93
N ALA A 94 8.38 3.83 13.95
CA ALA A 94 8.55 4.64 12.73
C ALA A 94 9.74 4.18 11.88
N HIS A 95 10.89 3.95 12.50
CA HIS A 95 12.10 3.51 11.80
C HIS A 95 11.92 2.16 11.06
N VAL A 96 11.11 1.24 11.59
CA VAL A 96 10.78 -0.03 10.91
C VAL A 96 9.87 0.24 9.72
N ARG A 97 8.81 1.03 9.92
CA ARG A 97 7.86 1.41 8.87
C ARG A 97 8.57 2.11 7.70
N ASP A 98 9.45 3.05 8.01
CA ASP A 98 10.17 3.85 7.02
C ASP A 98 11.15 2.99 6.22
N HIS A 99 11.89 2.10 6.90
CA HIS A 99 12.84 1.20 6.26
C HIS A 99 12.14 0.20 5.33
N ILE A 100 11.08 -0.46 5.81
CA ILE A 100 10.31 -1.40 5.00
C ILE A 100 9.61 -0.68 3.84
N GLY A 101 9.07 0.51 4.08
CA GLY A 101 8.51 1.35 3.02
C GLY A 101 9.54 1.73 1.96
N ALA A 102 10.80 1.98 2.34
CA ALA A 102 11.88 2.25 1.40
C ALA A 102 12.24 1.03 0.54
N LEU A 103 12.28 -0.17 1.11
CA LEU A 103 12.52 -1.40 0.35
C LEU A 103 11.40 -1.68 -0.66
N ILE A 104 10.15 -1.43 -0.28
CA ILE A 104 9.00 -1.59 -1.18
C ILE A 104 9.08 -0.53 -2.29
N ARG A 105 9.36 0.74 -1.98
CA ARG A 105 9.52 1.80 -2.99
C ARG A 105 10.65 1.48 -3.98
N ASP A 106 11.83 1.10 -3.50
CA ASP A 106 12.95 0.70 -4.37
C ASP A 106 12.59 -0.45 -5.31
N PHE A 107 11.77 -1.41 -4.85
CA PHE A 107 11.25 -2.44 -5.74
C PHE A 107 10.31 -1.85 -6.80
N LEU A 108 9.38 -0.98 -6.41
CA LEU A 108 8.43 -0.34 -7.33
C LEU A 108 9.14 0.51 -8.39
N ASP A 109 10.10 1.36 -7.98
CA ASP A 109 10.86 2.25 -8.87
C ASP A 109 11.63 1.47 -9.95
N ARG A 110 12.06 0.25 -9.64
CA ARG A 110 12.73 -0.65 -10.60
C ARG A 110 11.78 -1.42 -11.53
N ASN A 111 10.48 -1.41 -11.23
CA ASN A 111 9.49 -2.30 -11.85
C ASN A 111 8.32 -1.58 -12.51
N VAL A 112 8.22 -0.28 -12.32
CA VAL A 112 7.24 0.63 -12.93
C VAL A 112 8.05 1.64 -13.73
N GLU A 113 7.71 1.80 -15.00
CA GLU A 113 8.26 2.91 -15.80
C GLU A 113 7.58 4.20 -15.32
N ASP A 114 8.37 5.26 -15.08
CA ASP A 114 7.80 6.60 -14.97
C ASP A 114 7.07 6.86 -16.28
N ALA A 115 5.75 7.00 -16.24
CA ALA A 115 4.98 7.47 -17.38
C ALA A 115 5.41 8.93 -17.64
N ASN A 116 6.53 9.13 -18.36
CA ASN A 116 7.01 10.43 -18.74
C ASN A 116 6.15 10.91 -19.91
N PRO A 117 5.36 11.99 -19.76
CA PRO A 117 4.48 12.48 -20.81
C PRO A 117 5.22 13.05 -22.04
N GLU A 118 6.56 13.00 -22.07
CA GLU A 118 7.37 13.50 -23.19
C GLU A 118 7.52 12.48 -24.33
N ASP A 119 7.22 11.19 -24.11
CA ASP A 119 7.33 10.15 -25.14
C ASP A 119 6.15 10.15 -26.14
N GLU A 120 5.09 10.91 -25.90
CA GLU A 120 3.92 11.03 -26.81
C GLU A 120 4.06 12.17 -27.83
N ALA A 121 5.11 12.99 -27.78
CA ALA A 121 5.26 14.17 -28.63
C ALA A 121 5.96 13.94 -29.99
N GLU A 122 6.46 12.73 -30.29
CA GLU A 122 7.20 12.43 -31.53
C GLU A 122 6.68 11.20 -32.33
N ALA A 123 5.39 10.84 -32.21
CA ALA A 123 4.77 9.79 -33.04
C ALA A 123 3.94 10.35 -34.21
#